data_AF-A0A2W5SPU4-F1
#
_entry.id   AF-A0A2W5SPU4-F1
#
_cell.length_a   1.000
_cell.length_b   1.000
_cell.length_c   1.000
_cell.angle_alpha   90.00
_cell.angle_beta   90.00
_cell.angle_gamma   90.00
#
_symmetry.space_group_name_H-M   'P 1'
#
loop_
_entity.id
_entity.type
_entity.pdbx_description
1 polymer ?
#
loop_
_entity_poly.entity_id
_entity_poly.type
_entity_poly.pdbx_seq_one_letter_code
_entity_poly.pdbx_strand_id
1 'polypeptide(L)' 'MLCAHCRRCGRRSAVARGDQNALAAPGPNEAAPRLRCDMCGGRQVTLFNAQGPVEMLAFLSGRI' A
#
# COMPACT_ATOMS: atom_id res chain seq x y z
N MET A 1 5.92 -4.13 -6.17
CA MET A 1 6.07 -2.77 -5.61
C MET A 1 4.81 -2.47 -4.83
N LEU A 2 4.92 -1.96 -3.60
CA LEU A 2 3.74 -1.77 -2.75
C LEU A 2 3.14 -0.38 -2.91
N CYS A 3 1.87 -0.33 -3.29
CA CYS A 3 1.05 0.87 -3.35
C CYS A 3 -0.03 0.83 -2.27
N ALA A 4 -0.50 2.01 -1.85
CA ALA A 4 -1.56 2.17 -0.85
C ALA A 4 -2.62 3.15 -1.34
N HIS A 5 -3.89 2.85 -1.04
CA HIS A 5 -5.03 3.73 -1.28
C HIS A 5 -5.84 3.90 0.01
N CYS A 6 -5.99 5.15 0.44
CA CYS A 6 -6.84 5.50 1.55
C CYS A 6 -8.28 5.70 1.07
N ARG A 7 -9.21 4.82 1.45
CA ARG A 7 -10.62 4.94 1.05
C ARG A 7 -11.34 6.12 1.72
N ARG A 8 -10.75 6.71 2.76
CA ARG A 8 -11.34 7.85 3.47
C ARG A 8 -11.14 9.18 2.73
N CYS A 9 -9.95 9.43 2.20
CA CYS A 9 -9.62 10.69 1.51
C CYS A 9 -9.28 10.51 0.02
N GLY A 10 -9.33 9.28 -0.50
CA GLY A 10 -9.00 8.96 -1.89
C GLY A 10 -7.50 9.01 -2.22
N ARG A 11 -6.63 9.27 -1.22
CA ARG A 11 -5.19 9.44 -1.45
C ARG A 11 -4.57 8.11 -1.90
N ARG A 12 -3.80 8.17 -2.98
CA ARG A 12 -3.02 7.06 -3.52
C ARG A 12 -1.53 7.38 -3.42
N SER A 13 -0.74 6.43 -2.95
CA SER A 13 0.70 6.60 -2.76
C SER A 13 1.46 5.31 -3.03
N ALA A 14 2.71 5.43 -3.47
CA ALA A 14 3.66 4.33 -3.47
C ALA A 14 4.33 4.31 -2.09
N VAL A 15 4.36 3.16 -1.43
CA VAL A 15 4.83 3.05 -0.03
C VAL A 15 6.33 2.77 0.04
N ALA A 16 6.90 1.99 -0.90
CA ALA A 16 8.33 1.96 -1.29
C ALA A 16 8.69 0.71 -2.12
N ARG A 17 9.81 0.79 -2.85
CA ARG A 17 10.74 -0.33 -3.14
C ARG A 17 11.60 -0.52 -1.89
N GLY A 18 11.16 -1.29 -0.92
CA GLY A 18 11.93 -1.59 0.29
C GLY A 18 12.10 -3.09 0.38
N ASP A 19 13.35 -3.53 0.63
CA ASP A 19 13.81 -4.89 0.88
C ASP A 19 12.69 -5.93 1.02
N GLN A 20 12.65 -6.94 0.15
CA GLN A 20 11.68 -8.04 0.27
C GLN A 20 11.72 -8.70 1.67
N ASN A 21 12.84 -8.53 2.40
CA ASN A 21 12.99 -8.93 3.80
C ASN A 21 12.22 -8.08 4.83
N ALA A 22 11.89 -6.82 4.55
CA ALA A 22 11.05 -6.00 5.44
C ALA A 22 9.56 -6.36 5.37
N LEU A 23 9.18 -7.15 4.36
CA LEU A 23 7.84 -7.69 4.14
C LEU A 23 7.77 -9.19 4.50
N ALA A 24 8.67 -9.68 5.37
CA ALA A 24 8.59 -11.03 5.91
C ALA A 24 7.12 -11.35 6.24
N ALA A 25 6.61 -12.42 5.64
CA ALA A 25 5.22 -12.79 5.77
C ALA A 25 4.89 -12.84 7.27
N PRO A 26 3.89 -12.08 7.75
CA PRO A 26 3.53 -12.11 9.16
C PRO A 26 3.35 -13.56 9.56
N GLY A 27 3.98 -13.97 10.67
CA GLY A 27 3.81 -15.33 11.18
C GLY A 27 2.31 -15.63 11.34
N PRO A 28 1.89 -16.91 11.39
CA PRO A 28 0.47 -17.29 11.43
C PRO A 28 -0.33 -16.68 12.60
N ASN A 29 0.34 -16.01 13.54
CA ASN A 29 -0.24 -15.35 14.70
C ASN A 29 0.06 -13.84 14.79
N GLU A 30 0.63 -13.25 13.74
CA GLU A 30 1.06 -11.86 13.73
C GLU A 30 0.00 -10.98 13.06
N ALA A 31 -0.49 -9.98 13.79
CA ALA A 31 -1.52 -9.09 13.27
C ALA A 31 -0.97 -8.33 12.05
N ALA A 32 -1.67 -8.43 10.92
CA ALA A 32 -1.29 -7.70 9.71
C ALA A 32 -1.05 -6.22 10.04
N PRO A 33 0.10 -5.63 9.64
CA PRO A 33 0.45 -4.27 9.98
C PRO A 33 -0.65 -3.32 9.50
N ARG A 34 -1.28 -2.62 10.44
CA ARG A 34 -2.39 -1.70 10.16
C ARG A 34 -1.84 -0.37 9.63
N LEU A 35 -1.75 -0.24 8.31
CA LEU A 35 -1.32 1.01 7.69
C LEU A 35 -2.31 2.14 7.99
N ARG A 36 -1.80 3.35 8.25
CA ARG A 36 -2.59 4.57 8.38
C ARG A 36 -2.23 5.53 7.27
N CYS A 37 -3.21 6.31 6.82
CA CYS A 37 -2.97 7.42 5.91
C CYS A 37 -2.27 8.56 6.67
N ASP A 38 -1.11 8.97 6.19
CA ASP A 38 -0.30 10.10 6.68
C ASP A 38 -1.06 11.44 6.57
N MET A 39 -1.91 11.59 5.55
CA MET A 39 -2.67 12.81 5.32
C MET A 39 -3.89 12.97 6.23
N CYS A 40 -4.68 11.92 6.45
CA CYS A 40 -5.98 12.03 7.14
C CYS A 40 -6.09 11.17 8.41
N GLY A 41 -5.02 10.47 8.80
CA GLY A 41 -4.99 9.53 9.92
C GLY A 41 -5.90 8.30 9.77
N GLY A 42 -6.52 8.11 8.60
CA GLY A 42 -7.50 7.06 8.34
C GLY A 42 -6.87 5.67 8.37
N ARG A 43 -7.60 4.69 8.94
CA ARG A 43 -7.19 3.28 9.00
C ARG A 43 -7.73 2.44 7.83
N GLN A 44 -8.59 3.02 7.00
CA GLN A 44 -9.16 2.36 5.82
C GLN A 44 -8.19 2.48 4.64
N VAL A 45 -7.04 1.82 4.76
CA VAL A 45 -6.01 1.79 3.72
C VAL A 45 -5.99 0.41 3.09
N THR A 46 -6.15 0.36 1.76
CA THR A 46 -5.99 -0.87 0.97
C THR A 46 -4.62 -0.88 0.32
N LEU A 47 -3.96 -2.03 0.36
CA LEU A 47 -2.68 -2.26 -0.28
C LEU A 47 -2.88 -2.89 -1.66
N PHE A 48 -2.01 -2.52 -2.59
CA PHE A 48 -1.96 -3.06 -3.95
C PHE A 48 -0.52 -3.41 -4.29
N ASN A 49 -0.27 -4.65 -4.71
CA ASN A 49 1.07 -5.09 -5.10
C ASN A 49 1.23 -5.00 -6.61
N ALA A 50 1.81 -3.91 -7.09
CA ALA A 50 2.09 -3.69 -8.51
C ALA A 50 3.26 -4.57 -8.98
N GLN A 51 3.06 -5.31 -10.07
CA GLN A 51 4.04 -6.16 -10.74
C GLN A 51 5.14 -5.36 -11.46
N GLY A 52 4.90 -4.08 -11.76
CA GLY A 52 5.88 -3.24 -12.43
C GLY A 52 5.57 -1.74 -12.40
N PRO A 53 6.44 -0.91 -12.99
CA PRO A 53 6.29 0.55 -13.00
C PRO A 53 5.03 1.02 -13.71
N VAL A 54 4.64 0.34 -14.80
CA VAL A 54 3.42 0.65 -15.55
C VAL A 54 2.18 0.49 -14.68
N GLU A 55 2.08 -0.63 -13.96
CA GLU A 55 0.96 -0.92 -13.08
C GLU A 55 0.93 0.00 -11.86
N MET A 56 2.10 0.33 -11.31
CA MET A 56 2.21 1.36 -10.26
C MET A 56 1.66 2.72 -10.74
N LEU A 57 2.04 3.17 -11.94
CA LEU A 57 1.54 4.42 -12.52
C LEU A 57 0.04 4.37 -12.80
N ALA A 58 -0.48 3.24 -13.30
CA ALA A 58 -1.91 3.03 -13.49
C ALA A 58 -2.68 3.16 -12.16
N PHE A 59 -2.15 2.57 -11.08
CA PHE A 59 -2.73 2.69 -9.75
C PHE A 59 -2.71 4.15 -9.25
N LEU A 60 -1.57 4.83 -9.34
CA LEU A 60 -1.42 6.22 -8.88
C LEU A 60 -2.31 7.20 -9.65
N SER A 61 -2.58 6.91 -10.93
CA SER A 61 -3.49 7.69 -11.78
C SER A 61 -4.96 7.29 -11.65
N GLY A 62 -5.29 6.32 -10.79
CA GLY A 62 -6.67 5.90 -10.54
C GLY A 62 -7.31 5.10 -11.67
N ARG A 63 -6.51 4.51 -12.56
CA ARG A 63 -6.98 3.65 -13.66
C ARG A 63 -7.19 2.19 -13.25
N ILE A 64 -6.68 1.82 -12.08
CA ILE A 64 -6.88 0.55 -11.37
C ILE A 64 -7.02 0.79 -9.87
#